data_AF-X1D485-F1
#
_entry.id   AF-X1D485-F1
#
_cell.length_a   1.000
_cell.length_b   1.000
_cell.length_c   1.000
_cell.angle_alpha   90.00
_cell.angle_beta   90.00
_cell.angle_gamma   90.00
#
_symmetry.space_group_name_H-M   'P 1'
#
loop_
_entity.id
_entity.type
_entity.pdbx_description
1 polymer ?
#
loop_
_entity_poly.entity_id
_entity_poly.type
_entity_poly.pdbx_seq_one_letter_code
_entity_poly.pdbx_strand_id
1 'polypeptide(L)'
;MPDKKSPPYSAVKSPNAAHWIACCLVAVTGVLLTFGALVTTYEAAMAVPDWPGTYGHNMFLFPFAEWFFGPWDLFLEHGHRLLGASVGVLSLILAGAVWKTNQSAMVRGLVVA
;
A
#
# COMPACT_ATOMS: atom_id res chain seq x y z
N MET A 1 27.83 3.12 52.74
CA MET A 1 27.82 3.67 51.37
C MET A 1 26.46 3.45 50.75
N PRO A 2 25.72 4.48 50.29
CA PRO A 2 24.54 4.27 49.46
C PRO A 2 24.96 3.91 48.03
N ASP A 3 24.52 2.75 47.55
CA ASP A 3 24.65 2.32 46.15
C ASP A 3 23.70 3.16 45.27
N LYS A 4 24.26 3.78 44.24
CA LYS A 4 23.56 4.65 43.29
C LYS A 4 22.70 3.78 42.39
N LYS A 5 21.37 3.85 42.54
CA LYS A 5 20.43 3.38 41.51
C LYS A 5 20.69 4.15 40.21
N SER A 6 21.48 3.56 39.32
CA SER A 6 21.60 4.02 37.94
C SER A 6 20.22 3.97 37.29
N PRO A 7 19.77 5.04 36.60
CA PRO A 7 18.49 5.02 35.90
C PRO A 7 18.52 3.89 34.84
N PRO A 8 17.42 3.16 34.64
CA PRO A 8 17.38 2.14 33.61
C PRO A 8 17.63 2.83 32.27
N TYR A 9 18.68 2.38 31.57
CA TYR A 9 18.94 2.70 30.18
C TYR A 9 17.60 2.64 29.43
N SER A 10 17.14 3.80 28.94
CA SER A 10 15.89 3.90 28.19
C SER A 10 16.01 2.97 26.99
N ALA A 11 15.33 1.82 27.07
CA ALA A 11 15.31 0.85 26.00
C ALA A 11 14.83 1.58 24.74
N VAL A 12 15.74 1.79 23.79
CA VAL A 12 15.41 2.32 22.47
C VAL A 12 14.35 1.39 21.92
N LYS A 13 13.10 1.87 21.84
CA LYS A 13 12.01 1.13 21.23
C LYS A 13 12.42 0.89 19.78
N SER A 14 12.71 -0.35 19.41
CA SER A 14 12.96 -0.72 18.02
C SER A 14 11.80 -0.22 17.16
N PRO A 15 12.06 0.31 15.95
CA PRO A 15 10.99 0.81 15.08
C PRO A 15 9.94 -0.30 14.89
N ASN A 16 8.69 0.01 15.19
CA ASN A 16 7.59 -0.94 15.02
C ASN A 16 7.36 -1.10 13.51
N ALA A 17 7.85 -2.19 12.92
CA ALA A 17 7.70 -2.45 11.48
C ALA A 17 6.23 -2.37 11.03
N ALA A 18 5.28 -2.81 11.85
CA ALA A 18 3.86 -2.70 11.54
C ALA A 18 3.38 -1.24 11.46
N HIS A 19 3.97 -0.33 12.25
CA HIS A 19 3.66 1.10 12.16
C HIS A 19 4.11 1.69 10.81
N TRP A 20 5.34 1.39 10.39
CA TRP A 20 5.85 1.86 9.10
C TRP A 20 5.09 1.28 7.92
N ILE A 21 4.72 -0.01 7.98
CA ILE A 21 3.87 -0.65 6.96
C ILE A 21 2.50 0.02 6.93
N ALA A 22 1.89 0.33 8.07
CA ALA A 22 0.61 1.03 8.14
C ALA A 22 0.70 2.46 7.57
N CYS A 23 1.74 3.22 7.90
CA CYS A 23 1.98 4.54 7.30
C CYS A 23 2.14 4.46 5.78
N CYS A 24 2.89 3.47 5.29
CA CYS A 24 3.05 3.21 3.86
C CYS A 24 1.70 2.88 3.19
N LEU A 25 0.92 1.97 3.79
CA LEU A 25 -0.42 1.61 3.32
C LEU A 25 -1.33 2.84 3.20
N VAL A 26 -1.36 3.70 4.22
CA VAL A 26 -2.14 4.95 4.22
C VAL A 26 -1.68 5.88 3.08
N ALA A 27 -0.38 6.07 2.92
CA ALA A 27 0.16 6.93 1.86
C ALA A 27 -0.21 6.42 0.46
N VAL A 28 0.00 5.12 0.19
CA VAL A 28 -0.34 4.50 -1.11
C VAL A 28 -1.85 4.53 -1.36
N THR A 29 -2.67 4.33 -0.31
CA THR A 29 -4.13 4.45 -0.41
C THR A 29 -4.55 5.88 -0.77
N GLY A 30 -3.89 6.89 -0.20
CA GLY A 30 -4.11 8.29 -0.58
C GLY A 30 -3.84 8.54 -2.07
N VAL A 31 -2.74 7.99 -2.60
CA VAL A 31 -2.43 8.08 -4.04
C VAL A 31 -3.46 7.32 -4.88
N LEU A 32 -3.87 6.12 -4.45
CA LEU A 32 -4.93 5.33 -5.10
C LEU A 32 -6.23 6.13 -5.25
N LEU A 33 -6.66 6.81 -4.17
CA LEU A 33 -7.87 7.63 -4.18
C LEU A 33 -7.74 8.81 -5.15
N THR A 34 -6.59 9.48 -5.17
CA THR A 34 -6.31 10.55 -6.15
C THR A 34 -6.39 10.01 -7.58
N PHE A 35 -5.76 8.87 -7.88
CA PHE A 35 -5.84 8.24 -9.19
C PHE A 35 -7.27 7.85 -9.56
N GLY A 36 -8.05 7.32 -8.62
CA GLY A 36 -9.46 6.99 -8.85
C GLY A 36 -10.30 8.22 -9.20
N ALA A 37 -10.04 9.34 -8.51
CA ALA A 37 -10.67 10.62 -8.81
C ALA A 37 -10.26 11.14 -10.20
N LEU A 38 -8.98 11.02 -10.58
CA LEU A 38 -8.48 11.42 -11.89
C LEU A 38 -9.09 10.57 -13.01
N VAL A 39 -9.15 9.25 -12.86
CA VAL A 39 -9.78 8.34 -13.83
C VAL A 39 -11.24 8.71 -14.06
N THR A 40 -11.96 9.07 -13.01
CA THR A 40 -13.35 9.54 -13.12
C THR A 40 -13.44 10.90 -13.82
N THR A 41 -12.56 11.84 -13.43
CA THR A 41 -12.58 13.23 -13.94
C THR A 41 -12.22 13.31 -15.43
N TYR A 42 -11.31 12.47 -15.88
CA TYR A 42 -10.89 12.41 -17.29
C TYR A 42 -11.65 11.35 -18.09
N GLU A 43 -12.71 10.76 -17.53
CA GLU A 43 -13.51 9.70 -18.18
C GLU A 43 -12.69 8.50 -18.68
N ALA A 44 -11.53 8.27 -18.06
CA ALA A 44 -10.54 7.28 -18.47
C ALA A 44 -10.87 5.85 -17.99
N ALA A 45 -12.02 5.61 -17.36
CA ALA A 45 -12.35 4.32 -16.72
C ALA A 45 -12.52 3.15 -17.71
N MET A 46 -12.70 3.45 -18.99
CA MET A 46 -12.91 2.49 -20.08
C MET A 46 -11.76 2.48 -21.10
N ALA A 47 -10.60 3.03 -20.73
CA ALA A 47 -9.41 3.09 -21.59
C ALA A 47 -8.74 1.72 -21.76
N VAL A 48 -8.96 0.76 -20.86
CA VAL A 48 -8.48 -0.62 -20.94
C VAL A 48 -9.67 -1.58 -20.98
N PRO A 49 -9.97 -2.20 -22.14
CA PRO A 49 -11.18 -3.00 -22.32
C PRO A 49 -11.11 -4.38 -21.63
N ASP A 50 -9.93 -4.84 -21.23
CA ASP A 50 -9.69 -6.17 -20.67
C ASP A 50 -9.34 -6.14 -19.17
N TRP A 51 -9.60 -7.25 -18.47
CA TRP A 51 -9.19 -7.53 -17.09
C TRP A 51 -9.04 -9.05 -16.91
N PRO A 52 -8.07 -9.59 -16.14
CA PRO A 52 -7.07 -8.91 -15.30
C PRO A 52 -5.82 -8.44 -16.07
N GLY A 53 -5.84 -8.48 -17.41
CA GLY A 53 -4.77 -8.00 -18.26
C GLY A 53 -4.84 -6.51 -18.60
N THR A 54 -3.91 -6.07 -19.44
CA THR A 54 -3.97 -4.78 -20.15
C THR A 54 -3.49 -5.01 -21.57
N TYR A 55 -4.40 -4.94 -22.54
CA TYR A 55 -4.17 -5.26 -23.94
C TYR A 55 -3.53 -6.64 -24.17
N GLY A 56 -3.95 -7.65 -23.41
CA GLY A 56 -3.44 -9.02 -23.52
C GLY A 56 -2.09 -9.27 -22.82
N HIS A 57 -1.50 -8.26 -22.20
CA HIS A 57 -0.34 -8.41 -21.32
C HIS A 57 -0.76 -8.62 -19.87
N ASN A 58 0.12 -9.22 -19.07
CA ASN A 58 -0.07 -9.29 -17.62
C ASN A 58 -0.02 -7.88 -17.02
N MET A 59 -0.95 -7.56 -16.14
CA MET A 59 -1.08 -6.25 -15.49
C MET A 59 0.20 -5.77 -14.77
N PHE A 60 1.00 -6.67 -14.19
CA PHE A 60 2.25 -6.28 -13.52
C PHE A 60 3.45 -6.15 -14.46
N LEU A 61 3.35 -6.70 -15.66
CA LEU A 61 4.43 -6.77 -16.66
C LEU A 61 4.05 -6.06 -17.96
N PHE A 62 3.13 -5.11 -17.89
CA PHE A 62 2.77 -4.29 -19.04
C PHE A 62 3.98 -3.42 -19.47
N PRO A 63 4.27 -3.25 -20.78
CA PRO A 63 5.47 -2.57 -21.23
C PRO A 63 5.56 -1.12 -20.70
N PHE A 64 6.62 -0.81 -19.97
CA PHE A 64 6.78 0.49 -19.30
C PHE A 64 6.76 1.68 -20.28
N ALA A 65 7.34 1.51 -21.47
CA ALA A 65 7.34 2.54 -22.50
C ALA A 65 5.92 2.84 -23.02
N GLU A 66 5.12 1.80 -23.23
CA GLU A 66 3.72 1.94 -23.69
C GLU A 66 2.81 2.48 -22.59
N TRP A 67 3.17 2.28 -21.33
CA TRP A 67 2.43 2.85 -20.20
C TRP A 67 2.72 4.34 -19.99
N PHE A 68 3.99 4.72 -19.81
CA PHE A 68 4.37 6.09 -19.44
C PHE A 68 4.37 7.08 -20.61
N PHE A 69 4.63 6.59 -21.82
CA PHE A 69 4.62 7.42 -23.04
C PHE A 69 3.39 7.15 -23.92
N GLY A 70 2.47 6.30 -23.45
CA GLY A 70 1.20 6.03 -24.12
C GLY A 70 0.14 7.09 -23.86
N PRO A 71 -1.12 6.79 -24.20
CA PRO A 71 -2.25 7.69 -23.95
C PRO A 71 -2.41 8.01 -22.46
N TRP A 72 -2.78 9.25 -22.16
CA TRP A 72 -2.98 9.72 -20.79
C TRP A 72 -4.03 8.88 -20.04
N ASP A 73 -5.11 8.51 -20.72
CA ASP A 73 -6.20 7.73 -20.13
C ASP A 73 -5.75 6.34 -19.71
N LEU A 74 -4.90 5.70 -20.53
CA LEU A 74 -4.26 4.43 -20.21
C LEU A 74 -3.35 4.56 -18.98
N PHE A 75 -2.55 5.63 -18.92
CA PHE A 75 -1.68 5.87 -17.78
C PHE A 75 -2.46 5.95 -16.46
N LEU A 76 -3.57 6.72 -16.46
CA LEU A 76 -4.43 6.88 -15.30
C LEU A 76 -5.13 5.58 -14.91
N GLU A 77 -5.76 4.89 -15.87
CA GLU A 77 -6.51 3.68 -15.57
C GLU A 77 -5.60 2.53 -15.12
N HIS A 78 -4.53 2.26 -15.87
CA HIS A 78 -3.59 1.20 -15.52
C HIS A 78 -2.86 1.50 -14.21
N GLY A 79 -2.49 2.77 -13.98
CA GLY A 79 -1.92 3.21 -12.71
C GLY A 79 -2.87 3.03 -11.53
N HIS A 80 -4.15 3.37 -11.69
CA HIS A 80 -5.17 3.15 -10.67
C HIS A 80 -5.32 1.66 -10.33
N ARG A 81 -5.38 0.79 -11.35
CA ARG A 81 -5.43 -0.67 -11.18
C ARG A 81 -4.21 -1.16 -10.38
N LEU A 82 -3.00 -0.77 -10.77
CA LEU A 82 -1.75 -1.22 -10.14
C LEU A 82 -1.61 -0.73 -8.69
N LEU A 83 -2.03 0.50 -8.41
CA LEU A 83 -2.13 1.02 -7.05
C LEU A 83 -3.13 0.23 -6.21
N GLY A 84 -4.27 -0.17 -6.77
CA GLY A 84 -5.28 -0.99 -6.10
C GLY A 84 -4.71 -2.35 -5.68
N ALA A 85 -4.01 -3.02 -6.60
CA ALA A 85 -3.31 -4.27 -6.30
C ALA A 85 -2.24 -4.08 -5.21
N SER A 86 -1.48 -2.98 -5.27
CA SER A 86 -0.44 -2.65 -4.29
C SER A 86 -1.02 -2.42 -2.89
N VAL A 87 -2.13 -1.69 -2.78
CA VAL A 87 -2.87 -1.49 -1.52
C VAL A 87 -3.33 -2.84 -0.96
N GLY A 88 -3.92 -3.71 -1.79
CA GLY A 88 -4.33 -5.05 -1.37
C GLY A 88 -3.18 -5.88 -0.80
N VAL A 89 -2.03 -5.90 -1.48
CA VAL A 89 -0.83 -6.62 -1.00
C VAL A 89 -0.29 -6.02 0.30
N LEU A 90 -0.20 -4.69 0.40
CA LEU A 90 0.25 -4.01 1.62
C LEU A 90 -0.67 -4.30 2.82
N SER A 91 -1.98 -4.35 2.61
CA SER A 91 -2.95 -4.74 3.64
C SER A 91 -2.71 -6.17 4.14
N LEU A 92 -2.46 -7.13 3.24
CA LEU A 92 -2.13 -8.51 3.62
C LEU A 92 -0.79 -8.61 4.37
N ILE A 93 0.22 -7.85 3.95
CA ILE A 93 1.51 -7.77 4.64
C ILE A 93 1.32 -7.20 6.05
N LEU A 94 0.53 -6.13 6.21
CA LEU A 94 0.22 -5.53 7.50
C LEU A 94 -0.49 -6.53 8.42
N ALA A 95 -1.51 -7.23 7.91
CA ALA A 95 -2.21 -8.28 8.64
C ALA A 95 -1.24 -9.37 9.13
N GLY A 96 -0.39 -9.88 8.24
CA GLY A 96 0.64 -10.85 8.59
C GLY A 96 1.64 -10.34 9.64
N ALA A 97 2.08 -9.09 9.53
CA ALA A 97 3.01 -8.47 10.47
C ALA A 97 2.39 -8.29 11.88
N VAL A 98 1.14 -7.85 11.95
CA VAL A 98 0.39 -7.66 13.21
C VAL A 98 0.15 -9.00 13.91
N TRP A 99 -0.13 -10.07 13.16
CA TRP A 99 -0.34 -11.40 13.71
C TRP A 99 0.96 -12.07 14.18
N LYS A 100 2.08 -11.85 13.47
CA LYS A 100 3.40 -12.37 13.87
C LYS A 100 4.02 -11.62 15.05
N THR A 101 3.59 -10.40 15.32
CA THR A 101 4.08 -9.60 16.45
C THR A 101 3.13 -9.68 17.64
N ASN A 102 3.64 -9.54 18.87
CA ASN A 102 2.83 -9.54 20.10
C ASN A 102 2.03 -8.23 20.27
N GLN A 103 1.26 -7.85 19.24
CA GLN A 103 0.35 -6.70 19.29
C GLN A 103 -0.88 -7.03 20.15
N SER A 104 -1.54 -5.99 20.65
CA SER A 104 -2.76 -6.14 21.44
C SER A 104 -3.89 -6.80 20.62
N ALA A 105 -4.81 -7.47 21.31
CA ALA A 105 -5.96 -8.13 20.68
C ALA A 105 -6.80 -7.15 19.83
N MET A 106 -6.91 -5.88 20.26
CA MET A 106 -7.60 -4.85 19.50
C MET A 106 -6.93 -4.54 18.17
N VAL A 107 -5.60 -4.43 18.13
CA VAL A 107 -4.85 -4.18 16.87
C VAL A 107 -4.96 -5.37 15.92
N ARG A 108 -4.97 -6.60 16.45
CA ARG A 108 -5.22 -7.81 15.65
C ARG A 108 -6.65 -7.88 15.10
N GLY A 109 -7.63 -7.38 15.85
CA GLY A 109 -9.01 -7.26 15.36
C GLY A 109 -9.12 -6.22 14.24
N LEU A 110 -8.54 -5.04 14.44
CA LEU A 110 -8.60 -3.93 13.47
C LEU A 110 -7.98 -4.26 12.10
N VAL A 111 -7.00 -5.16 12.03
CA VAL A 111 -6.33 -5.49 10.77
C VAL A 111 -7.11 -6.49 9.89
N VAL A 112 -8.17 -7.09 10.43
CA VAL A 112 -9.01 -8.10 9.74
C VAL A 112 -10.45 -7.61 9.58
N ALA A 113 -10.87 -6.60 10.35
CA ALA A 113 -12.18 -5.94 10.24
C ALA A 113 -12.30 -5.16 8.94
#